data_AF-A0A941RYQ5-F1
#
_entry.id   AF-A0A941RYQ5-F1
#
_cell.length_a   1.000
_cell.length_b   1.000
_cell.length_c   1.000
_cell.angle_alpha   90.00
_cell.angle_beta   90.00
_cell.angle_gamma   90.00
#
_symmetry.space_group_name_H-M   'P 1'
#
loop_
_entity.id
_entity.type
_entity.pdbx_description
1 polymer ?
#
loop_
_entity_poly.entity_id
_entity_poly.type
_entity_poly.pdbx_seq_one_letter_code
_entity_poly.pdbx_strand_id
1 'polypeptide(L)'
;MNKELTRTVAYIGIAAVSIGLAFLLSPPREITPQQLTELKVGSEFFPEFTKPADATSVTVVSYDSDSATSRRFSVSFENGKWTIPSHFNYPADGQDRLAKTATSVKGIKREELASASKQHHETFGVIDPLDKDRSELKGRGQRLILGKGADTLVDLIIGNPVKNRQGFYYVRRSNEDATFVAKLDINLS
;
A
#
# COMPACT_ATOMS: atom_id res chain seq x y z
N MET A 1 43.58 -27.69 34.02
CA MET A 1 42.47 -27.50 33.07
C MET A 1 42.61 -28.53 31.96
N ASN A 2 41.61 -29.40 31.76
CA ASN A 2 41.73 -30.53 30.83
C ASN A 2 41.87 -30.01 29.40
N LYS A 3 42.86 -30.51 28.65
CA LYS A 3 43.13 -30.07 27.26
C LYS A 3 41.89 -30.16 26.37
N GLU A 4 41.05 -31.17 26.61
CA GLU A 4 39.79 -31.35 25.90
C GLU A 4 38.76 -30.24 26.19
N LEU A 5 38.67 -29.78 27.44
CA LEU A 5 37.74 -28.71 27.83
C LEU A 5 38.15 -27.36 27.22
N THR A 6 39.45 -27.14 27.05
CA THR A 6 40.00 -25.95 26.38
C THR A 6 39.66 -25.94 24.87
N ARG A 7 39.74 -27.10 24.22
CA ARG A 7 39.37 -27.25 22.80
C ARG A 7 37.88 -27.03 22.58
N THR A 8 37.03 -27.59 23.44
CA THR A 8 35.58 -27.42 23.36
C THR A 8 35.18 -25.94 23.48
N VAL A 9 35.73 -25.21 24.45
CA VAL A 9 35.46 -23.76 24.61
C VAL A 9 35.97 -22.96 23.41
N ALA A 10 37.16 -23.29 22.88
CA ALA A 10 37.69 -22.64 21.69
C ALA A 10 36.77 -22.85 20.46
N TYR A 11 36.27 -24.07 20.24
CA TYR A 11 35.36 -24.34 19.13
C TYR A 11 34.01 -23.63 19.28
N ILE A 12 33.46 -23.56 20.49
CA ILE A 12 32.23 -22.80 20.75
C ILE A 12 32.45 -21.30 20.49
N GLY A 13 33.60 -20.75 20.90
CA GLY A 13 33.95 -19.35 20.64
C GLY A 13 34.04 -19.06 19.13
N ILE A 14 34.73 -19.92 18.38
CA ILE A 14 34.85 -19.78 16.91
C ILE A 14 33.48 -19.89 16.24
N ALA A 15 32.62 -20.82 16.68
CA ALA A 15 31.27 -20.98 16.15
C ALA A 15 30.42 -19.74 16.39
N ALA A 16 30.45 -19.18 17.61
CA ALA A 16 29.70 -17.97 17.96
C ALA A 16 30.16 -16.75 17.13
N VAL A 17 31.47 -16.57 16.97
CA VAL A 17 32.04 -15.51 16.12
C VAL A 17 31.61 -15.70 14.66
N SER A 18 31.63 -16.93 14.15
CA SER A 18 31.25 -17.22 12.77
C SER A 18 29.78 -16.92 12.49
N ILE A 19 28.88 -17.25 13.43
CA ILE A 19 27.45 -16.92 13.32
C ILE A 19 27.23 -15.41 13.36
N GLY A 20 27.91 -14.70 14.28
CA GLY A 20 27.86 -13.25 14.36
C GLY A 20 28.34 -12.57 13.07
N LEU A 21 29.45 -13.06 12.51
CA LEU A 21 29.99 -12.55 11.25
C LEU A 21 29.08 -12.85 10.06
N ALA A 22 28.46 -14.04 10.02
CA ALA A 22 27.50 -14.39 8.99
C ALA A 22 26.28 -13.46 9.01
N PHE A 23 25.78 -13.07 10.20
CA PHE A 23 24.66 -12.14 10.30
C PHE A 23 25.03 -10.72 9.85
N LEU A 24 26.25 -10.27 10.16
CA LEU A 24 26.76 -8.94 9.77
C LEU A 24 27.09 -8.83 8.28
N LEU A 25 27.57 -9.92 7.68
CA LEU A 25 28.02 -9.96 6.28
C LEU A 25 26.98 -10.56 5.32
N SER A 26 25.81 -10.97 5.81
CA SER A 26 24.75 -11.50 4.96
C SER A 26 24.37 -10.46 3.90
N PRO A 27 24.44 -10.80 2.60
CA PRO A 27 24.01 -9.87 1.57
C PRO A 27 22.52 -9.55 1.73
N PRO A 28 22.06 -8.36 1.29
CA PRO A 28 20.64 -8.07 1.19
C PRO A 28 19.94 -9.21 0.45
N ARG A 29 18.77 -9.64 0.92
CA ARG A 29 17.98 -10.65 0.19
C ARG A 29 17.69 -10.12 -1.21
N GLU A 30 18.35 -10.70 -2.21
CA GLU A 30 18.04 -10.43 -3.60
C GLU A 30 16.69 -11.05 -3.94
N ILE A 31 15.80 -10.25 -4.52
CA ILE A 31 14.50 -10.72 -4.96
C ILE A 31 14.70 -11.49 -6.25
N THR A 32 14.35 -12.77 -6.24
CA THR A 32 14.53 -13.62 -7.42
C THR A 32 13.50 -13.27 -8.50
N PRO A 33 13.79 -13.54 -9.79
CA PRO A 33 12.81 -13.35 -10.87
C PRO A 33 11.50 -14.11 -10.63
N GLN A 34 11.56 -15.27 -9.97
CA GLN A 34 10.38 -16.03 -9.57
C GLN A 34 9.52 -15.27 -8.57
N GLN A 35 10.14 -14.69 -7.53
CA GLN A 35 9.42 -13.87 -6.54
C GLN A 35 8.78 -12.62 -7.17
N LEU A 36 9.45 -12.01 -8.14
CA LEU A 36 8.90 -10.86 -8.87
C LEU A 36 7.66 -11.24 -9.69
N THR A 37 7.66 -12.45 -10.24
CA THR A 37 6.52 -13.04 -10.95
C THR A 37 5.37 -13.38 -10.01
N GLU A 38 5.68 -13.96 -8.84
CA GLU A 38 4.70 -14.25 -7.78
C GLU A 38 4.02 -12.97 -7.25
N LEU A 39 4.79 -11.89 -7.12
CA LEU A 39 4.29 -10.56 -6.78
C LEU A 39 3.58 -9.85 -7.94
N LYS A 40 3.50 -10.50 -9.10
CA LYS A 40 2.80 -10.04 -10.30
C LYS A 40 3.24 -8.64 -10.75
N VAL A 41 4.53 -8.34 -10.65
CA VAL A 41 5.09 -7.11 -11.21
C VAL A 41 4.84 -7.08 -12.73
N GLY A 42 4.49 -5.90 -13.26
CA GLY A 42 4.07 -5.68 -14.64
C GLY A 42 2.58 -5.93 -14.90
N SER A 43 1.85 -6.55 -13.97
CA SER A 43 0.41 -6.80 -14.10
C SER A 43 -0.44 -5.63 -13.58
N GLU A 44 -1.73 -5.62 -13.95
CA GLU A 44 -2.71 -4.69 -13.40
C GLU A 44 -2.89 -4.89 -11.89
N PHE A 45 -3.10 -3.78 -11.17
CA PHE A 45 -3.35 -3.80 -9.74
C PHE A 45 -4.71 -4.42 -9.39
N PHE A 46 -5.70 -4.32 -10.28
CA PHE A 46 -7.07 -4.81 -10.07
C PHE A 46 -7.60 -5.52 -11.32
N PRO A 47 -7.07 -6.70 -11.69
CA PRO A 47 -7.44 -7.39 -12.93
C PRO A 47 -8.91 -7.80 -12.98
N GLU A 48 -9.54 -8.02 -11.82
CA GLU A 48 -10.97 -8.33 -11.70
C GLU A 48 -11.87 -7.11 -11.98
N PHE A 49 -11.33 -5.89 -11.87
CA PHE A 49 -12.07 -4.65 -12.08
C PHE A 49 -12.14 -4.28 -13.56
N THR A 50 -12.91 -5.06 -14.32
CA THR A 50 -12.96 -4.95 -15.79
C THR A 50 -13.84 -3.80 -16.30
N LYS A 51 -14.89 -3.43 -15.56
CA LYS A 51 -15.90 -2.44 -15.96
C LYS A 51 -15.95 -1.27 -14.96
N PRO A 52 -15.40 -0.09 -15.31
CA PRO A 52 -15.43 1.09 -14.44
C PRO A 52 -16.84 1.50 -14.01
N ALA A 53 -17.84 1.30 -14.88
CA ALA A 53 -19.24 1.61 -14.61
C ALA A 53 -19.90 0.72 -13.54
N ASP A 54 -19.26 -0.37 -13.11
CA ASP A 54 -19.75 -1.19 -12.00
C ASP A 54 -19.57 -0.51 -10.64
N ALA A 55 -18.65 0.46 -10.52
CA ALA A 55 -18.47 1.21 -9.28
C ALA A 55 -19.68 2.12 -9.04
N THR A 56 -20.31 1.98 -7.88
CA THR A 56 -21.43 2.82 -7.42
C THR A 56 -21.07 3.67 -6.21
N SER A 57 -19.82 3.59 -5.74
CA SER A 57 -19.31 4.41 -4.66
C SER A 57 -17.82 4.68 -4.81
N VAL A 58 -17.38 5.85 -4.36
CA VAL A 58 -15.98 6.20 -4.13
C VAL A 58 -15.83 6.67 -2.70
N THR A 59 -14.81 6.14 -2.02
CA THR A 59 -14.41 6.58 -0.69
C THR A 59 -12.93 6.93 -0.71
N VAL A 60 -12.62 8.13 -0.23
CA VAL A 60 -11.26 8.60 -0.01
C VAL A 60 -11.05 8.78 1.48
N VAL A 61 -10.00 8.16 2.01
CA VAL A 61 -9.57 8.35 3.39
C VAL A 61 -8.22 9.03 3.39
N SER A 62 -8.14 10.18 4.05
CA SER A 62 -6.90 10.88 4.34
C SER A 62 -6.62 10.86 5.83
N TYR A 63 -5.36 11.03 6.21
CA TYR A 63 -4.95 11.15 7.59
C TYR A 63 -4.40 12.55 7.85
N ASP A 64 -4.89 13.20 8.90
CA ASP A 64 -4.35 14.46 9.39
C ASP A 64 -3.39 14.15 10.56
N SER A 65 -2.10 14.43 10.34
CA SER A 65 -1.05 14.17 11.34
C SER A 65 -1.08 15.14 12.51
N ASP A 66 -1.63 16.35 12.33
CA ASP A 66 -1.65 17.39 13.35
C ASP A 66 -2.75 17.10 14.37
N SER A 67 -3.92 16.67 13.89
CA SER A 67 -5.02 16.24 14.77
C SER A 67 -5.02 14.75 15.10
N ALA A 68 -4.11 13.97 14.51
CA ALA A 68 -4.05 12.51 14.62
C ALA A 68 -5.40 11.82 14.30
N THR A 69 -6.09 12.31 13.26
CA THR A 69 -7.43 11.84 12.85
C THR A 69 -7.49 11.46 11.38
N SER A 70 -8.15 10.35 11.09
CA SER A 70 -8.49 9.95 9.71
C SER A 70 -9.80 10.61 9.27
N ARG A 71 -9.77 11.32 8.14
CA ARG A 71 -10.96 11.89 7.51
C ARG A 71 -11.41 11.01 6.36
N ARG A 72 -12.66 10.56 6.42
CA ARG A 72 -13.30 9.77 5.37
C ARG A 72 -14.29 10.65 4.62
N PHE A 73 -14.10 10.77 3.31
CA PHE A 73 -15.07 11.35 2.41
C PHE A 73 -15.60 10.25 1.49
N SER A 74 -16.92 10.16 1.32
CA SER A 74 -17.55 9.11 0.53
C SER A 74 -18.71 9.68 -0.28
N VAL A 75 -18.81 9.22 -1.52
CA VAL A 75 -19.92 9.54 -2.43
C VAL A 75 -20.46 8.21 -2.94
N SER A 76 -21.78 8.00 -2.78
CA SER A 76 -22.48 6.77 -3.19
C SER A 76 -23.69 7.08 -4.06
N PHE A 77 -23.99 6.17 -4.99
CA PHE A 77 -25.23 6.18 -5.74
C PHE A 77 -26.28 5.35 -5.02
N GLU A 78 -27.26 6.02 -4.42
CA GLU A 78 -28.32 5.41 -3.61
C GLU A 78 -29.66 5.98 -4.03
N ASN A 79 -30.68 5.12 -4.14
CA ASN A 79 -32.05 5.53 -4.47
C ASN A 79 -32.16 6.39 -5.75
N GLY A 80 -31.35 6.09 -6.77
CA GLY A 80 -31.35 6.80 -8.05
C GLY A 80 -30.64 8.15 -8.04
N LYS A 81 -29.94 8.53 -6.97
CA LYS A 81 -29.21 9.79 -6.87
C LYS A 81 -27.83 9.61 -6.24
N TRP A 82 -26.90 10.48 -6.62
CA TRP A 82 -25.59 10.58 -5.99
C TRP A 82 -25.71 11.38 -4.69
N THR A 83 -25.18 10.82 -3.61
CA THR A 83 -25.26 11.42 -2.27
C THR A 83 -23.95 11.32 -1.52
N ILE A 84 -23.79 12.17 -0.50
CA ILE A 84 -22.71 12.05 0.47
C ILE A 84 -23.29 11.50 1.78
N PRO A 85 -23.06 10.21 2.10
CA PRO A 85 -23.65 9.58 3.29
C PRO A 85 -23.29 10.27 4.61
N SER A 86 -22.05 10.77 4.69
CA SER A 86 -21.55 11.50 5.87
C SER A 86 -22.23 12.87 6.10
N HIS A 87 -22.99 13.37 5.12
CA HIS A 87 -23.69 14.66 5.19
C HIS A 87 -25.19 14.46 4.95
N PHE A 88 -25.84 13.58 5.71
CA PHE A 88 -27.30 13.37 5.64
C PHE A 88 -27.82 13.06 4.23
N ASN A 89 -27.05 12.31 3.44
CA ASN A 89 -27.36 11.99 2.04
C ASN A 89 -27.58 13.25 1.18
N TYR A 90 -26.80 14.31 1.45
CA TYR A 90 -26.84 15.54 0.66
C TYR A 90 -26.57 15.21 -0.83
N PRO A 91 -27.38 15.73 -1.77
CA PRO A 91 -27.18 15.51 -3.20
C PRO A 91 -25.79 15.97 -3.64
N ALA A 92 -25.10 15.16 -4.42
CA ALA A 92 -23.78 15.47 -4.97
C ALA A 92 -23.74 15.19 -6.46
N ASP A 93 -22.87 15.89 -7.19
CA ASP A 93 -22.51 15.51 -8.55
C ASP A 93 -21.31 14.55 -8.50
N GLY A 94 -21.61 13.27 -8.26
CA GLY A 94 -20.62 12.20 -8.10
C GLY A 94 -20.27 11.46 -9.38
N GLN A 95 -21.13 11.55 -10.41
CA GLN A 95 -21.09 10.66 -11.56
C GLN A 95 -19.80 10.81 -12.36
N ASP A 96 -19.50 12.04 -12.78
CA ASP A 96 -18.34 12.31 -13.64
C ASP A 96 -17.02 12.10 -12.90
N ARG A 97 -16.97 12.49 -11.61
CA ARG A 97 -15.77 12.31 -10.79
C ARG A 97 -15.49 10.84 -10.50
N LEU A 98 -16.52 10.04 -10.20
CA LEU A 98 -16.36 8.60 -10.03
C LEU A 98 -15.96 7.94 -11.34
N ALA A 99 -16.64 8.24 -12.45
CA ALA A 99 -16.33 7.64 -13.75
C ALA A 99 -14.87 7.88 -14.15
N LYS A 100 -14.37 9.12 -13.99
CA LYS A 100 -12.96 9.45 -14.24
C LYS A 100 -12.01 8.69 -13.32
N THR A 101 -12.32 8.62 -12.02
CA THR A 101 -11.49 7.91 -11.03
C THR A 101 -11.47 6.41 -11.31
N ALA A 102 -12.62 5.80 -11.54
CA ALA A 102 -12.77 4.38 -11.86
C ALA A 102 -12.01 3.99 -13.14
N THR A 103 -12.12 4.79 -14.20
CA THR A 103 -11.35 4.56 -15.43
C THR A 103 -9.85 4.68 -15.20
N SER A 104 -9.41 5.67 -14.42
CA SER A 104 -7.98 5.87 -14.12
C SER A 104 -7.41 4.73 -13.30
N VAL A 105 -8.18 4.21 -12.33
CA VAL A 105 -7.74 3.14 -11.43
C VAL A 105 -7.63 1.78 -12.11
N LYS A 106 -8.53 1.48 -13.05
CA LYS A 106 -8.48 0.22 -13.81
C LYS A 106 -7.12 0.00 -14.49
N GLY A 107 -6.53 1.07 -15.03
CA GLY A 107 -5.27 1.01 -15.78
C GLY A 107 -4.00 0.98 -14.91
N ILE A 108 -4.12 1.04 -13.58
CA ILE A 108 -2.96 1.08 -12.69
C ILE A 108 -2.24 -0.27 -12.76
N LYS A 109 -0.94 -0.23 -13.01
CA LYS A 109 -0.06 -1.41 -13.03
C LYS A 109 0.93 -1.41 -11.87
N ARG A 110 1.35 -2.61 -11.48
CA ARG A 110 2.49 -2.84 -10.59
C ARG A 110 3.79 -2.65 -11.37
N GLU A 111 4.16 -1.41 -11.69
CA GLU A 111 5.29 -1.11 -12.59
C GLU A 111 6.61 -1.70 -12.06
N GLU A 112 6.86 -1.51 -10.77
CA GLU A 112 8.10 -1.91 -10.12
C GLU A 112 7.82 -2.28 -8.67
N LEU A 113 8.55 -3.26 -8.14
CA LEU A 113 8.52 -3.57 -6.72
C LEU A 113 9.44 -2.63 -5.96
N ALA A 114 8.87 -1.80 -5.07
CA ALA A 114 9.65 -0.90 -4.20
C ALA A 114 10.18 -1.65 -2.98
N SER A 115 9.36 -2.48 -2.34
CA SER A 115 9.77 -3.40 -1.28
C SER A 115 8.72 -4.47 -1.02
N ALA A 116 9.14 -5.65 -0.60
CA ALA A 116 8.24 -6.70 -0.10
C ALA A 116 7.97 -6.62 1.42
N SER A 117 8.53 -5.61 2.11
CA SER A 117 8.61 -5.56 3.58
C SER A 117 7.71 -4.48 4.18
N LYS A 118 6.90 -4.85 5.18
CA LYS A 118 6.07 -3.90 5.94
C LYS A 118 6.87 -2.77 6.61
N GLN A 119 8.11 -3.04 7.00
CA GLN A 119 9.01 -2.10 7.68
C GLN A 119 9.28 -0.84 6.87
N HIS A 120 9.11 -0.87 5.55
CA HIS A 120 9.30 0.31 4.70
C HIS A 120 8.01 1.10 4.44
N HIS A 121 6.87 0.69 5.00
CA HIS A 121 5.58 1.37 4.77
C HIS A 121 5.64 2.84 5.20
N GLU A 122 6.23 3.14 6.34
CA GLU A 122 6.39 4.53 6.82
C GLU A 122 7.22 5.37 5.85
N THR A 123 8.34 4.82 5.36
CA THR A 123 9.25 5.49 4.44
C THR A 123 8.58 5.82 3.11
N PHE A 124 7.77 4.90 2.59
CA PHE A 124 7.03 5.09 1.35
C PHE A 124 5.73 5.86 1.53
N GLY A 125 5.31 6.15 2.76
CA GLY A 125 4.07 6.85 3.03
C GLY A 125 2.83 6.00 2.79
N VAL A 126 2.92 4.67 2.91
CA VAL A 126 1.82 3.73 2.57
C VAL A 126 1.23 3.05 3.80
N ILE A 127 1.44 3.58 5.00
CA ILE A 127 0.71 3.11 6.20
C ILE A 127 -0.79 3.38 5.99
N ASP A 128 -1.64 2.44 6.38
CA ASP A 128 -3.09 2.60 6.22
C ASP A 128 -3.58 3.81 7.05
N PRO A 129 -4.25 4.81 6.45
CA PRO A 129 -4.79 5.92 7.21
C PRO A 129 -5.84 5.49 8.23
N LEU A 130 -6.43 4.29 8.11
CA LEU A 130 -7.37 3.72 9.09
C LEU A 130 -6.69 2.82 10.13
N ASP A 131 -5.37 2.64 10.09
CA ASP A 131 -4.67 1.85 11.09
C ASP A 131 -4.90 2.42 12.49
N LYS A 132 -5.20 1.57 13.45
CA LYS A 132 -5.46 1.94 14.85
C LYS A 132 -4.17 2.19 15.63
N ASP A 133 -3.03 1.78 15.09
CA ASP A 133 -1.75 2.01 15.74
C ASP A 133 -1.39 3.51 15.74
N ARG A 134 -1.56 4.13 16.91
CA ARG A 134 -1.28 5.57 17.11
C ARG A 134 0.21 5.86 17.29
N SER A 135 1.09 4.85 17.33
CA SER A 135 2.53 5.08 17.40
C SER A 135 3.09 5.57 16.06
N GLU A 136 2.45 5.21 14.95
CA GLU A 136 2.83 5.61 13.59
C GLU A 136 1.97 6.80 13.12
N LEU A 137 2.29 8.00 13.64
CA LEU A 137 1.61 9.26 13.25
C LEU A 137 2.11 9.83 11.91
N LYS A 138 3.23 9.32 11.39
CA LYS A 138 3.86 9.73 10.14
C LYS A 138 3.79 8.60 9.11
N GLY A 139 4.00 8.94 7.84
CA GLY A 139 4.05 7.94 6.76
C GLY A 139 2.71 7.26 6.43
N ARG A 140 1.59 7.85 6.85
CA ARG A 140 0.25 7.40 6.47
C ARG A 140 -0.11 7.90 5.08
N GLY A 141 -0.59 6.98 4.26
CA GLY A 141 -1.02 7.24 2.90
C GLY A 141 -2.46 7.69 2.81
N GLN A 142 -2.88 8.02 1.60
CA GLN A 142 -4.28 8.23 1.25
C GLN A 142 -4.86 6.92 0.72
N ARG A 143 -6.00 6.48 1.26
CA ARG A 143 -6.67 5.25 0.81
C ARG A 143 -7.85 5.58 -0.09
N LEU A 144 -7.85 5.00 -1.28
CA LEU A 144 -8.91 5.08 -2.27
C LEU A 144 -9.63 3.74 -2.34
N ILE A 145 -10.94 3.77 -2.14
CA ILE A 145 -11.80 2.59 -2.19
C ILE A 145 -12.91 2.84 -3.21
N LEU A 146 -13.06 1.94 -4.18
CA LEU A 146 -14.22 1.90 -5.07
C LEU A 146 -15.06 0.68 -4.73
N GLY A 147 -16.36 0.87 -4.59
CA GLY A 147 -17.28 -0.18 -4.19
C GLY A 147 -18.54 -0.25 -5.05
N LYS A 148 -19.19 -1.41 -5.01
CA LYS A 148 -20.51 -1.68 -5.61
C LYS A 148 -21.43 -2.22 -4.52
N GLY A 149 -22.24 -1.34 -3.93
CA GLY A 149 -23.03 -1.71 -2.76
C GLY A 149 -22.13 -2.12 -1.59
N ALA A 150 -22.22 -3.39 -1.17
CA ALA A 150 -21.38 -3.95 -0.10
C ALA A 150 -20.01 -4.44 -0.59
N ASP A 151 -19.83 -4.64 -1.90
CA ASP A 151 -18.61 -5.23 -2.47
C ASP A 151 -17.53 -4.17 -2.68
N THR A 152 -16.28 -4.50 -2.32
CA THR A 152 -15.11 -3.67 -2.60
C THR A 152 -14.45 -4.12 -3.91
N LEU A 153 -14.44 -3.24 -4.91
CA LEU A 153 -13.85 -3.51 -6.23
C LEU A 153 -12.36 -3.11 -6.28
N VAL A 154 -12.04 -2.01 -5.60
CA VAL A 154 -10.70 -1.42 -5.54
C VAL A 154 -10.42 -1.01 -4.11
N ASP A 155 -9.24 -1.33 -3.63
CA ASP A 155 -8.69 -0.83 -2.37
C ASP A 155 -7.20 -0.54 -2.56
N LEU A 156 -6.88 0.75 -2.69
CA LEU A 156 -5.53 1.22 -3.00
C LEU A 156 -5.09 2.25 -1.98
N ILE A 157 -3.94 2.01 -1.34
CA ILE A 157 -3.26 3.01 -0.52
C ILE A 157 -2.19 3.67 -1.39
N ILE A 158 -2.28 4.99 -1.50
CA ILE A 158 -1.39 5.86 -2.26
C ILE A 158 -0.51 6.59 -1.25
N GLY A 159 0.80 6.44 -1.39
CA GLY A 159 1.79 7.08 -0.55
C GLY A 159 2.53 8.21 -1.23
N ASN A 160 3.80 8.35 -0.87
CA ASN A 160 4.64 9.45 -1.32
C ASN A 160 4.90 9.37 -2.83
N PRO A 161 5.07 10.54 -3.50
CA PRO A 161 5.54 10.57 -4.87
C PRO A 161 6.96 10.01 -4.96
N VAL A 162 7.25 9.29 -6.06
CA VAL A 162 8.58 8.75 -6.31
C VAL A 162 9.51 9.89 -6.73
N LYS A 163 10.62 10.04 -6.02
CA LYS A 163 11.61 11.09 -6.30
C LYS A 163 12.09 10.99 -7.75
N ASN A 164 12.16 12.14 -8.42
CA ASN A 164 12.62 12.26 -9.81
C ASN A 164 11.77 11.51 -10.86
N ARG A 165 10.56 11.05 -10.53
CA ARG A 165 9.62 10.40 -11.46
C ARG A 165 8.23 11.01 -11.33
N GLN A 166 7.94 12.03 -12.14
CA GLN A 166 6.63 12.71 -12.12
C GLN A 166 5.48 11.75 -12.47
N GLY A 167 4.38 11.85 -11.73
CA GLY A 167 3.21 10.99 -11.91
C GLY A 167 3.35 9.57 -11.34
N PHE A 168 4.50 9.22 -10.75
CA PHE A 168 4.70 7.94 -10.08
C PHE A 168 4.59 8.08 -8.57
N TYR A 169 3.90 7.13 -7.94
CA TYR A 169 3.67 7.07 -6.51
C TYR A 169 3.97 5.68 -5.98
N TYR A 170 4.34 5.60 -4.71
CA TYR A 170 4.33 4.34 -3.98
C TYR A 170 2.89 3.94 -3.67
N VAL A 171 2.53 2.70 -3.98
CA VAL A 171 1.17 2.19 -3.80
C VAL A 171 1.18 0.75 -3.29
N ARG A 172 0.13 0.38 -2.57
CA ARG A 172 -0.13 -1.01 -2.19
C ARG A 172 -1.62 -1.23 -1.95
N ARG A 173 -2.04 -2.49 -1.90
CA ARG A 173 -3.34 -2.84 -1.34
C ARG A 173 -3.27 -2.84 0.18
N SER A 174 -4.39 -2.59 0.85
CA SER A 174 -4.45 -2.56 2.31
C SER A 174 -4.03 -3.89 2.96
N ASN A 175 -4.28 -5.01 2.28
CA ASN A 175 -3.99 -6.38 2.71
C ASN A 175 -2.66 -6.96 2.17
N GLU A 176 -1.85 -6.16 1.47
CA GLU A 176 -0.55 -6.59 0.94
C GLU A 176 0.58 -5.86 1.68
N ASP A 177 1.62 -6.60 2.07
CA ASP A 177 2.86 -6.03 2.64
C ASP A 177 3.75 -5.45 1.54
N ALA A 178 3.69 -6.00 0.33
CA ALA A 178 4.46 -5.52 -0.80
C ALA A 178 3.98 -4.14 -1.25
N THR A 179 4.94 -3.23 -1.42
CA THR A 179 4.76 -1.89 -1.96
C THR A 179 5.34 -1.81 -3.34
N PHE A 180 4.57 -1.23 -4.26
CA PHE A 180 4.92 -1.10 -5.66
C PHE A 180 5.02 0.37 -6.04
N VAL A 181 5.71 0.66 -7.13
CA VAL A 181 5.61 1.93 -7.83
C VAL A 181 4.53 1.78 -8.90
N ALA A 182 3.64 2.77 -9.00
CA ALA A 182 2.68 2.84 -10.07
C ALA A 182 2.56 4.26 -10.61
N LYS A 183 2.25 4.36 -11.90
CA LYS A 183 1.86 5.64 -12.50
C LYS A 183 0.40 5.91 -12.18
N LEU A 184 0.10 7.07 -11.61
CA LEU A 184 -1.24 7.50 -11.27
C LEU A 184 -1.61 8.74 -12.08
N ASP A 185 -2.60 8.61 -12.94
CA ASP A 185 -3.24 9.74 -13.63
C ASP A 185 -4.48 10.21 -12.84
N ILE A 186 -4.40 10.16 -11.51
CA ILE A 186 -5.50 10.56 -10.63
C ILE A 186 -5.36 12.05 -10.35
N ASN A 187 -6.37 12.84 -10.73
CA ASN A 187 -6.46 14.24 -10.35
C ASN A 187 -6.84 14.30 -8.86
N LEU A 188 -5.83 14.35 -7.99
CA LEU A 188 -5.97 14.40 -6.53
C LEU A 188 -6.20 15.83 -5.99
N SER A 189 -6.52 16.80 -6.86
CA SER A 189 -6.79 18.19 -6.48
C SER A 189 -8.24 18.45 -6.09
#